data_AF-A0A812V8R9-F1
#
_entry.id   AF-A0A812V8R9-F1
#
_cell.length_a   1.000
_cell.length_b   1.000
_cell.length_c   1.000
_cell.angle_alpha   90.00
_cell.angle_beta   90.00
_cell.angle_gamma   90.00
#
_symmetry.space_group_name_H-M   'P 1'
#
loop_
_entity.id
_entity.type
_entity.pdbx_description
1 polymer ?
#
loop_
_entity_poly.entity_id
_entity_poly.type
_entity_poly.pdbx_seq_one_letter_code
_entity_poly.pdbx_strand_id
1 'polypeptide(L)'
;MRCCLPIMGQARIKSSAEERAEAAFTENMSLRRVFMVRGRTSAVLLMKAARSEDAETACRLLAEEFPASALQQISFVAADNPSRKLYSELKTICPNLQGMSLDTVHLAMAWEYSTTRRRSKGSAALRRILSKFAAVDTKTMKQGVAQRILDEIRLDEPFYTRVEWIRAIAALTNVYKGEVHKVSVSPGPNRRVWQLLHSAAAERSEWYMNNIRIRHALASHRLHLLPSGTTSNEALHYEINRCFKEIQKLHQASLQQKLEILQLGKLLSHNRACYHHTTKQVQHGEVLARATRQTIWSSNDWSTWCAELLDGPGPKLKAELPKEDARAWQRACSAWQCEKEAVSFLSSKQKGYEAYGLHTV
;
A
#
# COMPACT_ATOMS: atom_id res chain seq x y z
N MET A 1 6.80 7.89 -5.49
CA MET A 1 7.56 8.27 -4.27
C MET A 1 8.90 8.94 -4.61
N ARG A 2 9.39 9.91 -3.83
CA ARG A 2 10.74 10.49 -4.05
C ARG A 2 11.86 9.51 -3.67
N CYS A 3 12.93 9.43 -4.47
CA CYS A 3 14.19 8.88 -3.99
C CYS A 3 14.76 9.84 -2.93
N CYS A 4 14.79 9.41 -1.67
CA CYS A 4 15.27 10.23 -0.55
C CYS A 4 16.81 10.28 -0.44
N LEU A 5 17.53 9.58 -1.31
CA LEU A 5 18.98 9.39 -1.24
C LEU A 5 19.73 10.18 -2.31
N PRO A 6 20.91 10.75 -2.00
CA PRO A 6 21.87 11.20 -3.00
C PRO A 6 22.37 10.02 -3.84
N ILE A 7 22.18 10.08 -5.15
CA ILE A 7 22.73 9.11 -6.09
C ILE A 7 24.08 9.63 -6.59
N MET A 8 25.11 8.79 -6.57
CA MET A 8 26.45 9.13 -7.04
C MET A 8 26.43 9.40 -8.55
N GLY A 9 27.23 10.39 -9.00
CA GLY A 9 27.23 10.85 -10.39
C GLY A 9 26.06 11.77 -10.79
N GLN A 10 25.02 11.92 -9.96
CA GLN A 10 23.90 12.83 -10.21
C GLN A 10 24.01 14.13 -9.39
N ALA A 11 24.02 15.29 -10.05
CA ALA A 11 23.77 16.57 -9.40
C ALA A 11 22.35 16.64 -8.78
N ARG A 12 22.13 17.54 -7.83
CA ARG A 12 20.87 17.63 -7.07
C ARG A 12 19.75 18.26 -7.89
N ILE A 13 18.48 18.01 -7.53
CA ILE A 13 17.32 18.67 -8.17
C ILE A 13 17.33 20.21 -8.01
N LYS A 14 18.07 20.74 -7.03
CA LYS A 14 18.21 22.18 -6.77
C LYS A 14 19.52 22.78 -7.33
N SER A 15 20.35 21.98 -7.98
CA SER A 15 21.58 22.40 -8.66
C SER A 15 21.26 23.28 -9.87
N SER A 16 22.25 24.05 -10.37
CA SER A 16 22.04 24.91 -11.54
C SER A 16 21.71 24.10 -12.81
N ALA A 17 21.44 24.79 -13.92
CA ALA A 17 21.31 24.11 -15.21
C ALA A 17 22.66 23.56 -15.68
N GLU A 18 23.75 24.33 -15.50
CA GLU A 18 25.12 23.89 -15.85
C GLU A 18 25.57 22.70 -14.97
N GLU A 19 25.43 22.80 -13.64
CA GLU A 19 25.83 21.74 -12.69
C GLU A 19 25.08 20.41 -12.95
N ARG A 20 23.89 20.46 -13.56
CA ARG A 20 23.13 19.26 -13.98
C ARG A 20 23.46 18.78 -15.39
N ALA A 21 24.11 19.59 -16.22
CA ALA A 21 24.67 19.19 -17.51
C ALA A 21 26.08 18.58 -17.36
N GLU A 22 26.89 19.12 -16.46
CA GLU A 22 28.23 18.62 -16.12
C GLU A 22 28.23 17.34 -15.27
N ALA A 23 27.06 16.92 -14.77
CA ALA A 23 26.91 15.70 -14.00
C ALA A 23 27.10 14.43 -14.85
N ALA A 24 27.90 13.47 -14.35
CA ALA A 24 28.18 12.19 -15.01
C ALA A 24 26.92 11.40 -15.39
N PHE A 25 25.81 11.59 -14.67
CA PHE A 25 24.46 11.23 -15.11
C PHE A 25 23.65 12.49 -15.42
N THR A 26 23.53 12.81 -16.71
CA THR A 26 22.70 13.90 -17.24
C THR A 26 21.22 13.76 -16.84
N GLU A 27 20.42 14.83 -16.94
CA GLU A 27 19.03 14.83 -16.48
C GLU A 27 18.17 13.69 -17.07
N ASN A 28 18.44 13.27 -18.32
CA ASN A 28 17.76 12.14 -18.97
C ASN A 28 18.09 10.78 -18.34
N MET A 29 19.33 10.58 -17.91
CA MET A 29 19.77 9.36 -17.22
C MET A 29 19.50 9.41 -15.71
N SER A 30 19.11 10.57 -15.18
CA SER A 30 19.01 10.81 -13.74
C SER A 30 17.80 10.11 -13.11
N LEU A 31 18.01 9.29 -12.08
CA LEU A 31 16.93 8.64 -11.32
C LEU A 31 16.52 9.56 -10.17
N ARG A 32 15.23 9.93 -10.09
CA ARG A 32 14.71 10.93 -9.12
C ARG A 32 13.52 10.42 -8.31
N ARG A 33 12.91 9.30 -8.70
CA ARG A 33 11.66 8.74 -8.17
C ARG A 33 11.72 7.23 -8.05
N VAL A 34 10.87 6.69 -7.18
CA VAL A 34 10.48 5.28 -7.14
C VAL A 34 9.03 5.21 -7.57
N PHE A 35 8.82 4.71 -8.78
CA PHE A 35 7.51 4.37 -9.34
C PHE A 35 7.06 3.02 -8.79
N MET A 36 5.78 2.90 -8.43
CA MET A 36 5.25 1.70 -7.78
C MET A 36 3.84 1.38 -8.27
N VAL A 37 3.57 0.09 -8.45
CA VAL A 37 2.25 -0.43 -8.83
C VAL A 37 1.85 -1.52 -7.83
N ARG A 38 0.63 -1.45 -7.30
CA ARG A 38 0.07 -2.50 -6.43
C ARG A 38 -1.18 -3.12 -7.05
N GLY A 39 -1.31 -4.44 -6.90
CA GLY A 39 -2.48 -5.20 -7.34
C GLY A 39 -3.64 -5.09 -6.37
N ARG A 40 -4.84 -5.51 -6.81
CA ARG A 40 -6.09 -5.48 -6.02
C ARG A 40 -6.01 -6.15 -4.64
N THR A 41 -5.11 -7.12 -4.48
CA THR A 41 -4.86 -7.86 -3.22
C THR A 41 -3.84 -7.16 -2.31
N SER A 42 -3.40 -5.94 -2.63
CA SER A 42 -2.26 -5.25 -2.00
C SER A 42 -0.87 -5.84 -2.28
N ALA A 43 -0.74 -6.81 -3.20
CA ALA A 43 0.55 -7.25 -3.73
C ALA A 43 1.33 -6.09 -4.36
N VAL A 44 2.64 -6.00 -4.15
CA VAL A 44 3.51 -5.10 -4.93
C VAL A 44 3.80 -5.79 -6.25
N LEU A 45 3.34 -5.20 -7.37
CA LEU A 45 3.50 -5.76 -8.71
C LEU A 45 4.70 -5.14 -9.44
N LEU A 46 5.01 -3.88 -9.16
CA LEU A 46 6.18 -3.18 -9.68
C LEU A 46 6.73 -2.19 -8.64
N MET A 47 8.05 -2.09 -8.53
CA MET A 47 8.78 -1.07 -7.78
C MET A 47 10.10 -0.77 -8.50
N LYS A 48 10.15 0.27 -9.35
CA LYS A 48 11.36 0.64 -10.09
C LYS A 48 11.75 2.10 -9.91
N ALA A 49 13.05 2.36 -10.00
CA ALA A 49 13.58 3.72 -10.02
C ALA A 49 13.31 4.37 -11.39
N ALA A 50 12.90 5.63 -11.39
CA ALA A 50 12.50 6.38 -12.57
C ALA A 50 13.02 7.82 -12.56
N ARG A 51 13.19 8.42 -13.74
CA ARG A 51 13.48 9.85 -13.91
C ARG A 51 12.34 10.72 -13.38
N SER A 52 11.12 10.37 -13.74
CA SER A 52 9.92 11.15 -13.50
C SER A 52 8.71 10.25 -13.24
N GLU A 53 7.63 10.85 -12.71
CA GLU A 53 6.31 10.22 -12.50
C GLU A 53 5.28 10.89 -13.42
N ASP A 54 5.72 11.26 -14.62
CA ASP A 54 4.92 11.78 -15.71
C ASP A 54 4.28 10.64 -16.51
N ALA A 55 3.22 10.98 -17.24
CA ALA A 55 2.36 10.01 -17.92
C ALA A 55 3.13 9.08 -18.87
N GLU A 56 4.04 9.64 -19.65
CA GLU A 56 4.85 8.93 -20.63
C GLU A 56 5.79 7.91 -19.98
N THR A 57 6.51 8.31 -18.93
CA THR A 57 7.39 7.40 -18.16
C THR A 57 6.57 6.31 -17.46
N ALA A 58 5.40 6.65 -16.91
CA ALA A 58 4.53 5.68 -16.26
C ALA A 58 3.97 4.65 -17.25
N CYS A 59 3.48 5.08 -18.42
CA CYS A 59 2.93 4.18 -19.43
C CYS A 59 4.01 3.32 -20.09
N ARG A 60 5.20 3.88 -20.38
CA ARG A 60 6.35 3.13 -20.86
C ARG A 60 6.78 2.04 -19.88
N LEU A 61 6.96 2.37 -18.59
CA LEU A 61 7.29 1.38 -17.56
C LEU A 61 6.19 0.32 -17.37
N LEU A 62 4.91 0.66 -17.55
CA LEU A 62 3.84 -0.33 -17.51
C LEU A 62 3.87 -1.28 -18.72
N ALA A 63 4.20 -0.78 -19.91
CA ALA A 63 4.30 -1.58 -21.13
C ALA A 63 5.57 -2.46 -21.21
N GLU A 64 6.67 -2.02 -20.61
CA GLU A 64 7.92 -2.79 -20.50
C GLU A 64 7.82 -3.94 -19.49
N GLU A 65 7.14 -3.71 -18.35
CA GLU A 65 7.17 -4.64 -17.20
C GLU A 65 5.97 -5.60 -17.14
N PHE A 66 4.87 -5.32 -17.84
CA PHE A 66 3.67 -6.17 -17.84
C PHE A 66 3.30 -6.65 -19.24
N PRO A 67 3.03 -7.97 -19.43
CA PRO A 67 2.57 -8.47 -20.71
C PRO A 67 1.19 -7.89 -21.06
N ALA A 68 0.88 -7.78 -22.35
CA ALA A 68 -0.39 -7.21 -22.82
C ALA A 68 -1.63 -7.89 -22.21
N SER A 69 -1.57 -9.20 -21.93
CA SER A 69 -2.64 -9.96 -21.27
C SER A 69 -2.86 -9.57 -19.79
N ALA A 70 -1.88 -8.98 -19.12
CA ALA A 70 -2.03 -8.38 -17.79
C ALA A 70 -2.60 -6.95 -17.88
N LEU A 71 -2.12 -6.14 -18.84
CA LEU A 71 -2.63 -4.79 -19.09
C LEU A 71 -4.11 -4.79 -19.52
N GLN A 72 -4.53 -5.79 -20.31
CA GLN A 72 -5.93 -6.05 -20.66
C GLN A 72 -6.84 -6.34 -19.44
N GLN A 73 -6.29 -6.75 -18.28
CA GLN A 73 -7.07 -6.97 -17.05
C GLN A 73 -7.25 -5.69 -16.21
N ILE A 74 -6.61 -4.58 -16.59
CA ILE A 74 -6.66 -3.31 -15.84
C ILE A 74 -7.92 -2.53 -16.24
N SER A 75 -9.00 -2.72 -15.48
CA SER A 75 -10.23 -1.93 -15.62
C SER A 75 -10.22 -0.60 -14.87
N PHE A 76 -9.42 -0.48 -13.79
CA PHE A 76 -9.37 0.72 -12.95
C PHE A 76 -7.95 0.97 -12.41
N VAL A 77 -7.56 2.25 -12.31
CA VAL A 77 -6.27 2.71 -11.77
C VAL A 77 -6.51 3.76 -10.69
N ALA A 78 -5.73 3.72 -9.61
CA ALA A 78 -5.61 4.81 -8.64
C ALA A 78 -4.18 5.36 -8.67
N ALA A 79 -4.01 6.68 -8.66
CA ALA A 79 -2.70 7.35 -8.79
C ALA A 79 -2.56 8.58 -7.88
N ASP A 80 -1.33 8.92 -7.48
CA ASP A 80 -1.01 10.09 -6.65
C ASP A 80 -1.40 11.43 -7.32
N ASN A 81 -1.39 11.48 -8.66
CA ASN A 81 -1.59 12.70 -9.46
C ASN A 81 -2.28 12.38 -10.81
N PRO A 82 -3.59 12.04 -10.80
CA PRO A 82 -4.32 11.70 -12.02
C PRO A 82 -4.48 12.93 -12.93
N SER A 83 -4.29 12.75 -14.23
CA SER A 83 -4.46 13.81 -15.25
C SER A 83 -5.11 13.26 -16.51
N ARG A 84 -5.67 14.15 -17.34
CA ARG A 84 -6.27 13.75 -18.64
C ARG A 84 -5.23 13.15 -19.58
N LYS A 85 -3.99 13.66 -19.59
CA LYS A 85 -2.86 13.07 -20.33
C LYS A 85 -2.59 11.63 -19.87
N LEU A 86 -2.43 11.43 -18.55
CA LEU A 86 -2.23 10.09 -17.97
C LEU A 86 -3.39 9.14 -18.28
N TYR A 87 -4.65 9.59 -18.22
CA TYR A 87 -5.78 8.74 -18.60
C TYR A 87 -5.73 8.30 -20.07
N SER A 88 -5.50 9.26 -20.98
CA SER A 88 -5.43 8.99 -22.42
C SER A 88 -4.29 8.04 -22.78
N GLU A 89 -3.12 8.19 -22.18
CA GLU A 89 -1.96 7.31 -22.42
C GLU A 89 -2.13 5.93 -21.78
N LEU A 90 -2.65 5.85 -20.54
CA LEU A 90 -2.98 4.55 -19.93
C LEU A 90 -4.05 3.80 -20.74
N LYS A 91 -4.95 4.51 -21.42
CA LYS A 91 -6.02 3.91 -22.23
C LYS A 91 -5.51 3.30 -23.55
N THR A 92 -4.34 3.68 -24.07
CA THR A 92 -3.76 3.02 -25.26
C THR A 92 -3.18 1.64 -24.90
N ILE A 93 -2.54 1.51 -23.73
CA ILE A 93 -1.93 0.26 -23.27
C ILE A 93 -2.89 -0.63 -22.46
N CYS A 94 -3.89 -0.05 -21.78
CA CYS A 94 -4.93 -0.75 -21.02
C CYS A 94 -6.29 -0.58 -21.73
N PRO A 95 -6.61 -1.38 -22.77
CA PRO A 95 -7.82 -1.16 -23.59
C PRO A 95 -9.11 -1.28 -22.77
N ASN A 96 -9.12 -2.11 -21.73
CA ASN A 96 -10.27 -2.30 -20.85
C ASN A 96 -10.38 -1.29 -19.69
N LEU A 97 -9.52 -0.25 -19.64
CA LEU A 97 -9.56 0.81 -18.63
C LEU A 97 -10.89 1.59 -18.71
N GLN A 98 -11.68 1.53 -17.65
CA GLN A 98 -12.99 2.19 -17.52
C GLN A 98 -12.92 3.49 -16.72
N GLY A 99 -11.94 3.63 -15.82
CA GLY A 99 -11.78 4.85 -15.03
C GLY A 99 -10.47 4.93 -14.25
N MET A 100 -10.09 6.14 -13.87
CA MET A 100 -8.93 6.43 -13.02
C MET A 100 -9.33 7.36 -11.86
N SER A 101 -8.76 7.13 -10.68
CA SER A 101 -9.02 7.92 -9.47
C SER A 101 -7.73 8.47 -8.84
N LEU A 102 -7.90 9.46 -7.96
CA LEU A 102 -6.85 9.94 -7.06
C LEU A 102 -6.72 8.99 -5.87
N ASP A 103 -5.52 8.52 -5.52
CA ASP A 103 -5.34 7.89 -4.21
C ASP A 103 -5.42 8.97 -3.11
N THR A 104 -6.46 8.84 -2.30
CA THR A 104 -6.81 9.76 -1.23
C THR A 104 -5.73 9.80 -0.15
N VAL A 105 -4.90 8.76 -0.01
CA VAL A 105 -3.87 8.62 1.03
C VAL A 105 -2.78 9.71 0.98
N HIS A 106 -2.35 10.15 -0.20
CA HIS A 106 -1.14 11.01 -0.30
C HIS A 106 -1.35 12.41 0.28
N LEU A 107 -2.58 12.91 0.24
CA LEU A 107 -2.96 14.18 0.85
C LEU A 107 -2.78 14.13 2.39
N ALA A 108 -2.96 12.96 3.01
CA ALA A 108 -2.62 12.74 4.42
C ALA A 108 -1.12 12.61 4.70
N MET A 109 -0.37 11.95 3.81
CA MET A 109 1.09 11.86 3.95
C MET A 109 1.75 13.24 3.89
N ALA A 110 1.27 14.14 3.02
CA ALA A 110 1.76 15.52 2.92
C ALA A 110 1.64 16.30 4.24
N TRP A 111 0.56 16.09 5.01
CA TRP A 111 0.39 16.67 6.34
C TRP A 111 1.35 16.06 7.37
N GLU A 112 1.57 14.75 7.33
CA GLU A 112 2.47 14.09 8.28
C GLU A 112 3.92 14.52 8.06
N TYR A 113 4.32 14.85 6.82
CA TYR A 113 5.62 15.47 6.55
C TYR A 113 5.80 16.85 7.22
N SER A 114 4.75 17.68 7.34
CA SER A 114 4.86 18.97 8.06
C SER A 114 4.87 18.78 9.58
N THR A 115 4.18 17.77 10.12
CA THR A 115 4.24 17.42 11.55
C THR A 115 5.32 16.36 11.87
N THR A 116 6.55 16.59 11.40
CA THR A 116 7.77 15.79 11.68
C THR A 116 7.62 14.27 11.53
N ARG A 117 6.84 13.83 10.53
CA ARG A 117 6.46 12.43 10.24
C ARG A 117 5.68 11.72 11.37
N ARG A 118 5.14 12.46 12.33
CA ARG A 118 4.26 11.93 13.39
C ARG A 118 2.79 12.05 12.96
N ARG A 119 1.99 11.02 13.23
CA ARG A 119 0.52 11.05 13.09
C ARG A 119 -0.07 12.01 14.12
N SER A 120 -0.25 13.27 13.72
CA SER A 120 -0.85 14.30 14.55
C SER A 120 -2.38 14.15 14.62
N LYS A 121 -3.04 14.77 15.61
CA LYS A 121 -4.51 14.79 15.68
C LYS A 121 -5.13 15.36 14.38
N GLY A 122 -4.45 16.30 13.74
CA GLY A 122 -4.76 16.80 12.40
C GLY A 122 -4.66 15.72 11.32
N SER A 123 -3.53 15.02 11.18
CA SER A 123 -3.39 13.99 10.13
C SER A 123 -4.35 12.80 10.32
N ALA A 124 -4.69 12.45 11.56
CA ALA A 124 -5.68 11.42 11.86
C ALA A 124 -7.11 11.86 11.46
N ALA A 125 -7.49 13.13 11.72
CA ALA A 125 -8.76 13.69 11.27
C ALA A 125 -8.84 13.81 9.75
N LEU A 126 -7.71 14.16 9.11
CA LEU A 126 -7.51 14.21 7.67
C LEU A 126 -7.68 12.84 6.99
N ARG A 127 -7.08 11.76 7.52
CA ARG A 127 -7.33 10.40 7.01
C ARG A 127 -8.82 10.01 7.09
N ARG A 128 -9.55 10.52 8.10
CA ARG A 128 -11.03 10.42 8.23
C ARG A 128 -11.84 11.40 7.33
N ILE A 129 -11.19 12.38 6.70
CA ILE A 129 -11.76 13.25 5.65
C ILE A 129 -11.51 12.64 4.26
N LEU A 130 -10.41 11.91 4.11
CA LEU A 130 -10.03 11.25 2.86
C LEU A 130 -10.81 9.95 2.61
N SER A 131 -11.26 9.28 3.67
CA SER A 131 -12.37 8.31 3.57
C SER A 131 -13.70 8.96 3.14
N LYS A 132 -13.87 10.29 3.29
CA LYS A 132 -14.94 11.08 2.63
C LYS A 132 -14.56 11.59 1.23
N PHE A 133 -13.74 10.86 0.49
CA PHE A 133 -13.79 10.87 -0.97
C PHE A 133 -14.53 9.65 -1.53
N ALA A 134 -15.01 8.76 -0.66
CA ALA A 134 -15.80 7.59 -1.06
C ALA A 134 -17.43 7.63 -1.40
N ALA A 135 -19.40 8.42 -0.39
CA ALA A 135 -20.94 8.42 -0.47
C ALA A 135 -21.61 9.80 -0.75
N VAL A 136 -22.85 10.03 -0.28
CA VAL A 136 -23.88 10.92 -0.86
C VAL A 136 -24.50 11.97 0.13
N ASP A 137 -25.46 12.80 -0.33
CA ASP A 137 -26.32 13.81 0.36
C ASP A 137 -27.30 14.35 -0.70
N THR A 138 -28.56 14.59 -0.33
CA THR A 138 -29.30 15.76 -0.87
C THR A 138 -30.32 16.25 0.16
N LYS A 139 -30.43 17.59 0.26
CA LYS A 139 -31.46 18.40 0.96
C LYS A 139 -31.67 18.10 2.45
N THR A 140 -31.40 19.12 3.27
CA THR A 140 -31.35 19.05 4.73
C THR A 140 -32.71 18.94 5.41
N MET A 141 -32.68 18.29 6.58
CA MET A 141 -33.84 17.64 7.21
C MET A 141 -34.33 18.37 8.47
N LYS A 142 -35.60 18.21 8.88
CA LYS A 142 -36.08 18.73 10.18
C LYS A 142 -35.35 18.02 11.32
N GLN A 143 -34.89 18.73 12.35
CA GLN A 143 -33.91 18.18 13.32
C GLN A 143 -34.41 16.96 14.11
N GLY A 144 -35.69 16.87 14.48
CA GLY A 144 -36.26 15.66 15.10
C GLY A 144 -36.41 14.46 14.15
N VAL A 145 -36.63 14.72 12.85
CA VAL A 145 -36.61 13.70 11.80
C VAL A 145 -35.17 13.26 11.51
N ALA A 146 -34.22 14.19 11.62
CA ALA A 146 -32.79 13.91 11.50
C ALA A 146 -32.26 13.04 12.64
N GLN A 147 -32.73 13.22 13.87
CA GLN A 147 -32.36 12.33 14.97
C GLN A 147 -32.89 10.92 14.72
N ARG A 148 -34.20 10.76 14.43
CA ARG A 148 -34.79 9.45 14.05
C ARG A 148 -34.05 8.77 12.91
N ILE A 149 -33.74 9.47 11.81
CA ILE A 149 -33.01 8.89 10.68
C ILE A 149 -31.55 8.53 11.00
N LEU A 150 -30.97 8.99 12.11
CA LEU A 150 -29.71 8.44 12.62
C LEU A 150 -29.95 7.25 13.56
N ASP A 151 -30.97 7.30 14.41
CA ASP A 151 -31.32 6.25 15.37
C ASP A 151 -31.86 4.97 14.67
N GLU A 152 -32.47 5.12 13.50
CA GLU A 152 -33.07 4.07 12.67
C GLU A 152 -32.07 3.41 11.69
N ILE A 153 -30.81 3.89 11.60
CA ILE A 153 -29.80 3.29 10.70
C ILE A 153 -29.31 1.94 11.24
N ARG A 154 -29.57 0.89 10.46
CA ARG A 154 -29.06 -0.47 10.70
C ARG A 154 -27.62 -0.56 10.19
N LEU A 155 -26.67 -0.88 11.08
CA LEU A 155 -25.23 -0.84 10.78
C LEU A 155 -24.72 -2.07 10.00
N ASP A 156 -25.55 -3.10 9.94
CA ASP A 156 -25.38 -4.38 9.26
C ASP A 156 -25.91 -4.37 7.81
N GLU A 157 -26.72 -3.39 7.43
CA GLU A 157 -27.32 -3.27 6.10
C GLU A 157 -26.62 -2.19 5.23
N PRO A 158 -26.42 -2.43 3.92
CA PRO A 158 -25.91 -1.42 3.00
C PRO A 158 -27.00 -0.43 2.60
N PHE A 159 -26.61 0.79 2.24
CA PHE A 159 -27.54 1.77 1.64
C PHE A 159 -27.88 1.35 0.20
N TYR A 160 -29.08 0.80 0.01
CA TYR A 160 -29.54 0.25 -1.27
C TYR A 160 -29.82 1.33 -2.33
N THR A 161 -30.50 2.40 -1.93
CA THR A 161 -30.81 3.53 -2.81
C THR A 161 -29.84 4.68 -2.58
N ARG A 162 -29.65 5.48 -3.63
CA ARG A 162 -28.97 6.78 -3.51
C ARG A 162 -29.66 7.65 -2.44
N VAL A 163 -31.00 7.61 -2.39
CA VAL A 163 -31.88 8.44 -1.54
C VAL A 163 -31.76 8.17 -0.02
N GLU A 164 -31.48 6.94 0.40
CA GLU A 164 -31.35 6.62 1.84
C GLU A 164 -30.06 7.18 2.43
N TRP A 165 -28.90 6.93 1.80
CA TRP A 165 -27.67 7.59 2.23
C TRP A 165 -27.82 9.12 2.11
N ILE A 166 -28.42 9.59 1.01
CA ILE A 166 -28.73 11.02 0.76
C ILE A 166 -29.41 11.68 1.97
N ARG A 167 -30.30 10.94 2.65
CA ARG A 167 -30.99 11.36 3.87
C ARG A 167 -30.09 11.23 5.11
N ALA A 168 -29.32 10.16 5.24
CA ALA A 168 -28.44 9.91 6.38
C ALA A 168 -27.41 11.04 6.64
N ILE A 169 -26.75 11.57 5.59
CA ILE A 169 -25.83 12.71 5.79
C ILE A 169 -26.57 14.04 5.89
N ALA A 170 -27.70 14.21 5.21
CA ALA A 170 -28.57 15.37 5.40
C ALA A 170 -29.12 15.47 6.83
N ALA A 171 -29.29 14.32 7.50
CA ALA A 171 -29.60 14.18 8.91
C ALA A 171 -28.41 14.51 9.81
N LEU A 172 -27.26 13.85 9.60
CA LEU A 172 -26.00 14.09 10.34
C LEU A 172 -25.61 15.58 10.34
N THR A 173 -25.75 16.25 9.19
CA THR A 173 -25.45 17.68 9.00
C THR A 173 -26.44 18.58 9.75
N ASN A 174 -27.65 18.10 10.06
CA ASN A 174 -28.67 18.86 10.78
C ASN A 174 -28.62 18.67 12.31
N VAL A 175 -28.24 17.47 12.78
CA VAL A 175 -28.03 17.19 14.21
C VAL A 175 -26.76 17.90 14.69
N TYR A 176 -25.62 17.67 14.04
CA TYR A 176 -24.31 18.15 14.50
C TYR A 176 -23.91 19.52 13.90
N LYS A 177 -24.88 20.45 13.76
CA LYS A 177 -24.70 21.78 13.13
C LYS A 177 -23.44 22.52 13.57
N GLY A 178 -23.19 22.57 14.89
CA GLY A 178 -22.03 23.27 15.47
C GLY A 178 -20.68 22.64 15.12
N GLU A 179 -20.64 21.36 14.74
CA GLU A 179 -19.42 20.68 14.27
C GLU A 179 -19.23 20.81 12.77
N VAL A 180 -20.29 20.65 11.97
CA VAL A 180 -20.19 20.74 10.50
C VAL A 180 -19.85 22.16 10.01
N HIS A 181 -20.09 23.20 10.82
CA HIS A 181 -19.66 24.57 10.50
C HIS A 181 -18.17 24.85 10.74
N LYS A 182 -17.44 23.96 11.43
CA LYS A 182 -15.99 24.12 11.68
C LYS A 182 -15.19 23.94 10.38
N VAL A 183 -14.04 24.61 10.27
CA VAL A 183 -13.12 24.45 9.13
C VAL A 183 -12.43 23.09 9.24
N SER A 184 -12.36 22.34 8.14
CA SER A 184 -11.74 21.02 8.14
C SER A 184 -10.22 21.14 8.07
N VAL A 185 -9.54 20.47 8.99
CA VAL A 185 -8.08 20.53 9.16
C VAL A 185 -7.43 19.50 8.23
N SER A 186 -7.46 19.80 6.94
CA SER A 186 -7.05 18.96 5.80
C SER A 186 -6.28 19.83 4.79
N PRO A 187 -5.20 19.35 4.13
CA PRO A 187 -4.51 20.12 3.12
C PRO A 187 -5.31 20.10 1.81
N GLY A 188 -5.00 21.05 0.94
CA GLY A 188 -5.95 21.55 -0.06
C GLY A 188 -6.64 22.83 0.45
N PRO A 189 -7.62 23.38 -0.29
CA PRO A 189 -8.28 24.63 0.08
C PRO A 189 -9.13 24.49 1.35
N ASN A 190 -9.12 25.52 2.20
CA ASN A 190 -9.83 25.60 3.49
C ASN A 190 -11.36 25.47 3.32
N ARG A 191 -11.87 24.23 3.34
CA ARG A 191 -13.31 23.91 3.28
C ARG A 191 -13.87 23.61 4.67
N ARG A 192 -15.10 24.04 4.94
CA ARG A 192 -15.86 23.69 6.16
C ARG A 192 -16.37 22.26 6.09
N VAL A 193 -16.60 21.61 7.23
CA VAL A 193 -17.00 20.19 7.27
C VAL A 193 -18.34 19.94 6.57
N TRP A 194 -19.28 20.90 6.56
CA TRP A 194 -20.52 20.82 5.77
C TRP A 194 -20.25 20.84 4.25
N GLN A 195 -19.19 21.51 3.78
CA GLN A 195 -18.78 21.51 2.37
C GLN A 195 -18.08 20.21 1.97
N LEU A 196 -17.55 19.45 2.94
CA LEU A 196 -17.05 18.09 2.72
C LEU A 196 -18.18 17.07 2.70
N LEU A 197 -19.19 17.24 3.56
CA LEU A 197 -20.43 16.47 3.46
C LEU A 197 -21.07 16.76 2.10
N HIS A 198 -21.39 18.03 1.79
CA HIS A 198 -21.84 18.54 0.48
C HIS A 198 -20.88 18.30 -0.71
N SER A 199 -19.74 17.62 -0.55
CA SER A 199 -18.94 17.12 -1.70
C SER A 199 -18.82 15.59 -1.76
N ALA A 200 -19.09 14.86 -0.66
CA ALA A 200 -19.47 13.45 -0.75
C ALA A 200 -20.78 13.38 -1.57
N ALA A 201 -21.89 13.75 -0.92
CA ALA A 201 -22.99 14.48 -1.52
C ALA A 201 -23.42 14.18 -2.95
N ALA A 202 -23.33 15.19 -3.81
CA ALA A 202 -23.88 15.17 -5.15
C ALA A 202 -22.84 14.67 -6.15
N GLU A 203 -21.58 15.12 -6.04
CA GLU A 203 -20.52 14.85 -7.01
C GLU A 203 -19.89 13.48 -6.81
N ARG A 204 -19.51 13.13 -5.58
CA ARG A 204 -18.76 11.90 -5.32
C ARG A 204 -19.66 10.71 -5.05
N SER A 205 -20.91 10.94 -4.64
CA SER A 205 -22.11 10.11 -4.78
C SER A 205 -21.88 8.68 -5.30
N GLU A 206 -21.49 8.56 -6.57
CA GLU A 206 -21.41 7.28 -7.26
C GLU A 206 -20.20 6.44 -6.89
N TRP A 207 -19.12 6.97 -6.32
CA TRP A 207 -17.92 6.19 -6.03
C TRP A 207 -18.11 5.15 -4.90
N TYR A 208 -19.10 5.35 -4.01
CA TYR A 208 -19.48 4.42 -2.92
C TYR A 208 -20.58 3.48 -3.35
N MET A 209 -21.56 4.00 -4.10
CA MET A 209 -22.55 3.15 -4.73
C MET A 209 -21.87 2.21 -5.73
N ASN A 210 -20.76 2.63 -6.34
CA ASN A 210 -19.86 1.75 -7.08
C ASN A 210 -19.12 0.75 -6.18
N ASN A 211 -18.71 1.09 -4.95
CA ASN A 211 -18.17 0.08 -4.02
C ASN A 211 -19.22 -0.99 -3.66
N ILE A 212 -20.46 -0.59 -3.40
CA ILE A 212 -21.60 -1.48 -3.15
C ILE A 212 -21.90 -2.32 -4.40
N ARG A 213 -22.07 -1.70 -5.58
CA ARG A 213 -22.31 -2.39 -6.87
C ARG A 213 -21.18 -3.37 -7.20
N ILE A 214 -19.92 -2.99 -7.05
CA ILE A 214 -18.76 -3.86 -7.26
C ILE A 214 -18.81 -5.05 -6.30
N ARG A 215 -19.24 -4.86 -5.05
CA ARG A 215 -19.42 -5.97 -4.09
C ARG A 215 -20.58 -6.88 -4.49
N HIS A 216 -21.74 -6.36 -4.86
CA HIS A 216 -22.86 -7.20 -5.34
C HIS A 216 -22.58 -7.89 -6.69
N ALA A 217 -21.74 -7.31 -7.55
CA ALA A 217 -21.28 -7.92 -8.81
C ALA A 217 -20.12 -8.92 -8.63
N LEU A 218 -19.56 -9.05 -7.42
CA LEU A 218 -18.52 -10.01 -7.10
C LEU A 218 -19.11 -11.22 -6.38
N ALA A 219 -18.98 -12.41 -6.97
CA ALA A 219 -19.32 -13.67 -6.33
C ALA A 219 -18.67 -13.78 -4.93
N SER A 220 -19.40 -14.33 -3.96
CA SER A 220 -19.08 -14.22 -2.52
C SER A 220 -17.67 -14.68 -2.13
N HIS A 221 -17.11 -15.68 -2.82
CA HIS A 221 -15.73 -16.12 -2.59
C HIS A 221 -14.67 -15.05 -2.92
N ARG A 222 -14.99 -14.09 -3.81
CA ARG A 222 -14.11 -12.96 -4.19
C ARG A 222 -14.20 -11.79 -3.21
N LEU A 223 -15.32 -11.62 -2.51
CA LEU A 223 -15.50 -10.56 -1.50
C LEU A 223 -14.52 -10.70 -0.34
N HIS A 224 -14.27 -11.94 0.08
CA HIS A 224 -13.30 -12.31 1.12
C HIS A 224 -11.82 -12.00 0.75
N LEU A 225 -11.56 -11.59 -0.50
CA LEU A 225 -10.23 -11.23 -1.00
C LEU A 225 -10.02 -9.71 -1.12
N LEU A 226 -11.04 -8.90 -0.82
CA LEU A 226 -10.93 -7.44 -0.86
C LEU A 226 -10.32 -6.90 0.46
N PRO A 227 -9.28 -6.05 0.41
CA PRO A 227 -8.70 -5.47 1.62
C PRO A 227 -9.65 -4.46 2.30
N SER A 228 -9.51 -4.31 3.61
CA SER A 228 -10.22 -3.33 4.44
C SER A 228 -9.66 -1.91 4.28
N GLY A 229 -9.86 -1.35 3.09
CA GLY A 229 -9.48 0.03 2.76
C GLY A 229 -8.00 0.25 2.48
N THR A 230 -7.55 1.49 2.60
CA THR A 230 -6.25 1.98 2.09
C THR A 230 -5.07 1.72 3.02
N THR A 231 -5.29 1.18 4.23
CA THR A 231 -4.30 0.96 5.30
C THR A 231 -3.02 0.24 4.82
N SER A 232 -3.13 -0.62 3.80
CA SER A 232 -1.99 -1.34 3.24
C SER A 232 -1.07 -0.51 2.32
N ASN A 233 -1.57 0.55 1.65
CA ASN A 233 -0.70 1.47 0.88
C ASN A 233 0.25 2.21 1.87
N GLU A 234 -0.31 2.73 2.96
CA GLU A 234 0.43 3.50 3.98
C GLU A 234 1.57 2.70 4.61
N ALA A 235 1.32 1.44 4.99
CA ALA A 235 2.30 0.58 5.64
C ALA A 235 3.54 0.35 4.75
N LEU A 236 3.35 0.14 3.44
CA LEU A 236 4.44 -0.07 2.50
C LEU A 236 5.34 1.17 2.35
N HIS A 237 4.75 2.37 2.28
CA HIS A 237 5.53 3.62 2.20
C HIS A 237 6.40 3.84 3.44
N TYR A 238 5.91 3.48 4.64
CA TYR A 238 6.68 3.55 5.87
C TYR A 238 7.87 2.59 5.84
N GLU A 239 7.64 1.35 5.37
CA GLU A 239 8.65 0.29 5.30
C GLU A 239 9.80 0.61 4.35
N ILE A 240 9.50 1.09 3.13
CA ILE A 240 10.54 1.50 2.15
C ILE A 240 11.38 2.66 2.72
N ASN A 241 10.75 3.62 3.42
CA ASN A 241 11.48 4.71 4.09
C ASN A 241 12.34 4.23 5.27
N ARG A 242 12.16 3.01 5.79
CA ARG A 242 12.99 2.40 6.84
C ARG A 242 14.24 1.75 6.25
N CYS A 243 14.11 0.92 5.21
CA CYS A 243 15.23 0.24 4.56
C CYS A 243 16.34 1.21 4.11
N PHE A 244 15.95 2.32 3.47
CA PHE A 244 16.89 3.30 2.93
C PHE A 244 17.36 4.37 3.94
N LYS A 245 17.03 4.26 5.24
CA LYS A 245 17.23 5.35 6.22
C LYS A 245 18.71 5.65 6.55
N GLU A 246 19.58 4.65 6.52
CA GLU A 246 20.97 4.75 7.02
C GLU A 246 22.01 4.98 5.90
N ILE A 247 21.60 4.91 4.63
CA ILE A 247 22.49 5.02 3.47
C ILE A 247 22.72 6.51 3.15
N GLN A 248 23.99 6.96 3.12
CA GLN A 248 24.31 8.37 2.83
C GLN A 248 24.44 8.70 1.34
N LYS A 249 24.92 7.75 0.53
CA LYS A 249 25.04 7.83 -0.94
C LYS A 249 24.80 6.44 -1.53
N LEU A 250 24.25 6.36 -2.74
CA LEU A 250 23.97 5.08 -3.41
C LEU A 250 24.30 5.17 -4.91
N HIS A 251 24.64 4.05 -5.56
CA HIS A 251 24.82 3.98 -7.01
C HIS A 251 23.50 3.66 -7.72
N GLN A 252 23.31 4.05 -8.99
CA GLN A 252 22.06 3.79 -9.73
C GLN A 252 21.69 2.30 -9.77
N ALA A 253 22.63 1.45 -10.21
CA ALA A 253 22.43 0.01 -10.27
C ALA A 253 22.07 -0.61 -8.90
N SER A 254 22.76 -0.17 -7.83
CA SER A 254 22.49 -0.64 -6.46
C SER A 254 21.12 -0.21 -5.92
N LEU A 255 20.59 0.93 -6.40
CA LEU A 255 19.22 1.34 -6.10
C LEU A 255 18.22 0.44 -6.83
N GLN A 256 18.40 0.23 -8.14
CA GLN A 256 17.51 -0.61 -8.96
C GLN A 256 17.45 -2.04 -8.40
N GLN A 257 18.60 -2.68 -8.21
CA GLN A 257 18.73 -4.04 -7.67
C GLN A 257 18.08 -4.18 -6.27
N LYS A 258 18.22 -3.18 -5.39
CA LYS A 258 17.54 -3.20 -4.08
C LYS A 258 16.02 -3.10 -4.19
N LEU A 259 15.50 -2.29 -5.10
CA LEU A 259 14.05 -2.17 -5.32
C LEU A 259 13.46 -3.46 -5.91
N GLU A 260 14.19 -4.13 -6.81
CA GLU A 260 13.82 -5.43 -7.38
C GLU A 260 13.82 -6.55 -6.32
N ILE A 261 14.83 -6.61 -5.45
CA ILE A 261 14.87 -7.54 -4.31
C ILE A 261 13.69 -7.30 -3.36
N LEU A 262 13.36 -6.04 -3.07
CA LEU A 262 12.19 -5.68 -2.23
C LEU A 262 10.87 -6.06 -2.91
N GLN A 263 10.71 -5.81 -4.22
CA GLN A 263 9.54 -6.22 -5.00
C GLN A 263 9.36 -7.75 -4.97
N LEU A 264 10.42 -8.50 -5.28
CA LEU A 264 10.41 -9.96 -5.27
C LEU A 264 10.07 -10.50 -3.87
N GLY A 265 10.69 -9.95 -2.83
CA GLY A 265 10.39 -10.32 -1.44
C GLY A 265 8.92 -10.09 -1.07
N LYS A 266 8.35 -8.94 -1.45
CA LYS A 266 6.91 -8.65 -1.25
C LYS A 266 6.00 -9.57 -2.03
N LEU A 267 6.33 -9.87 -3.28
CA LEU A 267 5.51 -10.72 -4.15
C LEU A 267 5.55 -12.18 -3.69
N LEU A 268 6.70 -12.70 -3.27
CA LEU A 268 6.84 -14.05 -2.70
C LEU A 268 6.11 -14.18 -1.35
N SER A 269 6.29 -13.23 -0.41
CA SER A 269 5.54 -13.23 0.85
C SER A 269 4.02 -13.15 0.62
N HIS A 270 3.57 -12.39 -0.38
CA HIS A 270 2.15 -12.32 -0.72
C HIS A 270 1.64 -13.64 -1.32
N ASN A 271 2.34 -14.17 -2.32
CA ASN A 271 2.01 -15.44 -2.99
C ASN A 271 1.92 -16.59 -1.97
N ARG A 272 2.93 -16.76 -1.10
CA ARG A 272 2.93 -17.79 -0.05
C ARG A 272 1.73 -17.66 0.90
N ALA A 273 1.39 -16.43 1.31
CA ALA A 273 0.24 -16.17 2.19
C ALA A 273 -1.13 -16.37 1.50
N CYS A 274 -1.18 -16.34 0.16
CA CYS A 274 -2.38 -16.72 -0.59
C CYS A 274 -2.61 -18.24 -0.59
N TYR A 275 -1.55 -19.04 -0.80
CA TYR A 275 -1.68 -20.49 -0.98
C TYR A 275 -1.53 -21.32 0.30
N HIS A 276 -0.81 -20.85 1.33
CA HIS A 276 -0.53 -21.62 2.54
C HIS A 276 -1.13 -20.99 3.79
N HIS A 277 -2.15 -21.67 4.33
CA HIS A 277 -3.02 -21.15 5.40
C HIS A 277 -2.25 -20.86 6.70
N THR A 278 -1.31 -21.72 7.07
CA THR A 278 -0.46 -21.57 8.26
C THR A 278 0.43 -20.33 8.19
N THR A 279 0.98 -19.99 7.02
CA THR A 279 1.75 -18.75 6.85
C THR A 279 0.88 -17.51 6.74
N LYS A 280 -0.40 -17.64 6.35
CA LYS A 280 -1.36 -16.51 6.31
C LYS A 280 -1.69 -15.96 7.71
N GLN A 281 -1.53 -16.77 8.76
CA GLN A 281 -1.73 -16.39 10.17
C GLN A 281 -0.56 -15.57 10.76
N VAL A 282 0.49 -15.33 9.98
CA VAL A 282 1.78 -14.78 10.45
C VAL A 282 1.96 -13.34 9.96
N GLN A 283 2.66 -12.51 10.74
CA GLN A 283 3.04 -11.16 10.29
C GLN A 283 3.81 -11.21 8.97
N HIS A 284 3.45 -10.36 8.01
CA HIS A 284 3.93 -10.40 6.63
C HIS A 284 5.47 -10.32 6.47
N GLY A 285 6.18 -9.71 7.44
CA GLY A 285 7.65 -9.67 7.48
C GLY A 285 8.33 -10.99 7.90
N GLU A 286 7.61 -11.93 8.51
CA GLU A 286 8.12 -13.26 8.87
C GLU A 286 7.76 -14.33 7.82
N VAL A 287 6.80 -14.06 6.92
CA VAL A 287 6.23 -15.07 6.01
C VAL A 287 7.30 -15.76 5.16
N LEU A 288 8.25 -14.99 4.59
CA LEU A 288 9.37 -15.55 3.82
C LEU A 288 10.32 -16.38 4.70
N ALA A 289 10.72 -15.89 5.87
CA ALA A 289 11.61 -16.62 6.78
C ALA A 289 10.99 -17.95 7.28
N ARG A 290 9.66 -18.02 7.39
CA ARG A 290 8.91 -19.27 7.67
C ARG A 290 8.65 -20.12 6.42
N ALA A 291 8.83 -19.58 5.21
CA ALA A 291 8.66 -20.30 3.96
C ALA A 291 9.96 -20.95 3.45
N THR A 292 11.12 -20.40 3.80
CA THR A 292 12.45 -20.83 3.33
C THR A 292 13.22 -21.71 4.31
N ARG A 293 12.84 -21.74 5.60
CA ARG A 293 13.38 -22.73 6.55
C ARG A 293 12.76 -24.11 6.34
N GLN A 294 13.57 -25.15 6.54
CA GLN A 294 13.07 -26.50 6.83
C GLN A 294 12.17 -26.48 8.08
N THR A 295 11.24 -27.42 8.17
CA THR A 295 10.39 -27.56 9.35
C THR A 295 11.24 -27.94 10.56
N ILE A 296 11.12 -27.18 11.65
CA ILE A 296 11.78 -27.47 12.94
C ILE A 296 11.24 -28.80 13.53
N TRP A 297 10.02 -29.17 13.13
CA TRP A 297 9.35 -30.40 13.45
C TRP A 297 9.57 -31.43 12.33
N SER A 298 9.96 -32.65 12.67
CA SER A 298 9.73 -33.81 11.81
C SER A 298 8.26 -34.24 11.86
N SER A 299 7.84 -35.12 10.95
CA SER A 299 6.51 -35.73 11.00
C SER A 299 6.25 -36.52 12.29
N ASN A 300 7.30 -37.04 12.92
CA ASN A 300 7.21 -37.77 14.19
C ASN A 300 6.93 -36.82 15.35
N ASP A 301 7.76 -35.78 15.50
CA ASP A 301 7.62 -34.78 16.60
C ASP A 301 6.27 -34.08 16.55
N TRP A 302 5.79 -33.76 15.35
CA TRP A 302 4.46 -33.17 15.14
C TRP A 302 3.34 -34.13 15.55
N SER A 303 3.48 -35.43 15.26
CA SER A 303 2.50 -36.45 15.65
C SER A 303 2.46 -36.66 17.16
N THR A 304 3.63 -36.71 17.82
CA THR A 304 3.75 -36.76 19.29
C THR A 304 3.08 -35.55 19.95
N TRP A 305 3.38 -34.34 19.48
CA TRP A 305 2.78 -33.12 20.03
C TRP A 305 1.26 -33.02 19.78
N CYS A 306 0.76 -33.53 18.65
CA CYS A 306 -0.68 -33.66 18.41
C CYS A 306 -1.33 -34.65 19.40
N ALA A 307 -0.69 -35.77 19.73
CA ALA A 307 -1.18 -36.71 20.74
C ALA A 307 -1.18 -36.09 22.15
N GLU A 308 -0.08 -35.43 22.54
CA GLU A 308 0.01 -34.68 23.81
C GLU A 308 -1.07 -33.58 23.95
N LEU A 309 -1.61 -33.07 22.85
CA LEU A 309 -2.71 -32.11 22.84
C LEU A 309 -4.10 -32.76 22.98
N LEU A 310 -4.24 -34.03 22.59
CA LEU A 310 -5.49 -34.79 22.68
C LEU A 310 -5.66 -35.44 24.07
N ASP A 311 -4.57 -35.96 24.65
CA ASP A 311 -4.56 -36.57 25.99
C ASP A 311 -4.47 -35.53 27.13
N GLY A 312 -4.49 -34.24 26.82
CA GLY A 312 -4.36 -33.15 27.80
C GLY A 312 -5.69 -32.72 28.44
N PRO A 313 -5.76 -32.50 29.77
CA PRO A 313 -6.95 -31.97 30.42
C PRO A 313 -7.16 -30.48 30.09
N GLY A 314 -7.88 -30.21 29.00
CA GLY A 314 -8.32 -28.88 28.59
C GLY A 314 -7.37 -28.16 27.61
N PRO A 315 -7.78 -26.96 27.11
CA PRO A 315 -7.07 -26.27 26.05
C PRO A 315 -5.73 -25.69 26.53
N LYS A 316 -4.65 -26.43 26.28
CA LYS A 316 -3.26 -26.01 26.55
C LYS A 316 -2.93 -24.71 25.83
N LEU A 317 -2.96 -23.60 26.56
CA LEU A 317 -2.66 -22.27 26.05
C LEU A 317 -1.18 -22.14 25.69
N LYS A 318 -0.90 -22.12 24.38
CA LYS A 318 0.38 -21.70 23.75
C LYS A 318 1.55 -22.67 24.00
N ALA A 319 2.02 -23.33 22.94
CA ALA A 319 3.19 -24.20 23.01
C ALA A 319 4.44 -23.43 23.47
N GLU A 320 5.09 -23.89 24.55
CA GLU A 320 6.43 -23.45 24.93
C GLU A 320 7.45 -24.04 23.96
N LEU A 321 7.89 -23.26 22.98
CA LEU A 321 9.11 -23.59 22.22
C LEU A 321 10.30 -23.66 23.19
N PRO A 322 11.28 -24.58 22.98
CA PRO A 322 12.51 -24.62 23.75
C PRO A 322 13.14 -23.22 23.86
N LYS A 323 13.51 -22.81 25.08
CA LYS A 323 13.83 -21.40 25.39
C LYS A 323 15.06 -20.89 24.63
N GLU A 324 15.91 -21.79 24.14
CA GLU A 324 17.06 -21.47 23.29
C GLU A 324 16.65 -21.30 21.82
N ASP A 325 15.82 -22.21 21.28
CA ASP A 325 15.22 -22.09 19.94
C ASP A 325 14.35 -20.85 19.81
N ALA A 326 13.56 -20.50 20.83
CA ALA A 326 12.77 -19.27 20.83
C ALA A 326 13.66 -18.02 20.68
N ARG A 327 14.83 -18.02 21.34
CA ARG A 327 15.83 -16.93 21.23
C ARG A 327 16.63 -16.99 19.94
N ALA A 328 16.89 -18.17 19.37
CA ALA A 328 17.49 -18.31 18.04
C ALA A 328 16.52 -17.88 16.93
N TRP A 329 15.25 -18.20 17.08
CA TRP A 329 14.14 -17.82 16.20
C TRP A 329 13.91 -16.31 16.23
N GLN A 330 13.81 -15.68 17.41
CA GLN A 330 13.72 -14.21 17.51
C GLN A 330 14.94 -13.52 16.91
N ARG A 331 16.16 -14.06 17.11
CA ARG A 331 17.38 -13.52 16.47
C ARG A 331 17.33 -13.66 14.95
N ALA A 332 16.95 -14.82 14.40
CA ALA A 332 16.83 -15.03 12.96
C ALA A 332 15.74 -14.16 12.30
N CYS A 333 14.56 -14.03 12.93
CA CYS A 333 13.52 -13.12 12.45
C CYS A 333 13.97 -11.65 12.52
N SER A 334 14.75 -11.26 13.54
CA SER A 334 15.33 -9.92 13.64
C SER A 334 16.43 -9.69 12.59
N ALA A 335 17.23 -10.71 12.27
CA ALA A 335 18.28 -10.66 11.23
C ALA A 335 17.73 -10.69 9.80
N TRP A 336 16.50 -11.16 9.61
CA TRP A 336 15.74 -10.97 8.36
C TRP A 336 15.04 -9.60 8.28
N GLN A 337 14.58 -9.04 9.41
CA GLN A 337 14.00 -7.68 9.46
C GLN A 337 15.06 -6.56 9.43
N CYS A 338 16.29 -6.84 9.82
CA CYS A 338 17.45 -5.95 9.71
C CYS A 338 18.35 -6.45 8.58
N GLU A 339 18.35 -5.73 7.46
CA GLU A 339 18.82 -6.06 6.09
C GLU A 339 20.30 -6.49 5.89
N LYS A 340 21.01 -6.96 6.93
CA LYS A 340 22.44 -7.31 6.89
C LYS A 340 22.72 -8.69 6.31
N GLU A 341 21.88 -9.70 6.57
CA GLU A 341 22.16 -11.08 6.14
C GLU A 341 21.81 -11.35 4.66
N ALA A 342 20.82 -10.65 4.09
CA ALA A 342 20.53 -10.76 2.66
C ALA A 342 21.69 -10.28 1.77
N VAL A 343 22.49 -9.32 2.25
CA VAL A 343 23.68 -8.82 1.56
C VAL A 343 24.87 -9.77 1.75
N SER A 344 25.05 -10.35 2.95
CA SER A 344 26.14 -11.32 3.19
C SER A 344 25.91 -12.66 2.49
N PHE A 345 24.66 -13.10 2.29
CA PHE A 345 24.35 -14.31 1.53
C PHE A 345 24.61 -14.17 0.02
N LEU A 346 24.57 -12.94 -0.51
CA LEU A 346 24.95 -12.66 -1.90
C LEU A 346 26.47 -12.47 -2.05
N SER A 347 27.14 -11.79 -1.11
CA SER A 347 28.61 -11.62 -1.17
C SER A 347 29.40 -12.90 -0.83
N SER A 348 28.84 -13.80 -0.01
CA SER A 348 29.45 -15.11 0.25
C SER A 348 29.47 -16.00 -1.00
N LYS A 349 28.43 -15.95 -1.83
CA LYS A 349 28.44 -16.60 -3.15
C LYS A 349 29.45 -15.99 -4.11
N GLN A 350 29.68 -14.68 -4.06
CA GLN A 350 30.68 -14.04 -4.92
C GLN A 350 32.10 -14.54 -4.63
N LYS A 351 32.47 -14.71 -3.36
CA LYS A 351 33.71 -15.41 -2.95
C LYS A 351 33.73 -16.91 -3.27
N GLY A 352 32.55 -17.53 -3.43
CA GLY A 352 32.43 -18.92 -3.86
C GLY A 352 32.88 -19.14 -5.31
N TYR A 353 32.62 -18.20 -6.22
CA TYR A 353 33.02 -18.35 -7.64
C TYR A 353 34.54 -18.21 -7.84
N GLU A 354 35.21 -17.33 -7.10
CA GLU A 354 36.67 -17.21 -7.09
C GLU A 354 37.36 -18.52 -6.66
N ALA A 355 36.74 -19.29 -5.75
CA ALA A 355 37.27 -20.55 -5.24
C ALA A 355 37.14 -21.75 -6.20
N TYR A 356 36.40 -21.62 -7.31
CA TYR A 356 36.15 -22.71 -8.27
C TYR A 356 36.75 -22.49 -9.67
N GLY A 357 37.52 -21.41 -9.89
CA GLY A 357 38.33 -21.23 -11.10
C GLY A 357 37.57 -21.11 -12.43
N LEU A 358 36.24 -20.96 -12.40
CA LEU A 358 35.40 -20.85 -13.59
C LEU A 358 35.44 -19.42 -14.15
N HIS A 359 36.45 -19.14 -14.97
CA HIS A 359 36.47 -17.99 -15.85
C HIS A 359 35.29 -18.05 -16.82
N THR A 360 34.34 -17.12 -16.71
CA THR A 360 33.38 -16.83 -17.78
C THR A 360 34.00 -15.89 -18.79
N VAL A 361 33.89 -16.26 -20.07
CA VAL A 361 34.19 -15.43 -21.26
C VAL A 361 33.06 -14.44 -21.49
#